data_AF-A0A7S3E106-F1
#
_entry.id   AF-A0A7S3E106-F1
#
_cell.length_a   1.000
_cell.length_b   1.000
_cell.length_c   1.000
_cell.angle_alpha   90.00
_cell.angle_beta   90.00
_cell.angle_gamma   90.00
#
_symmetry.space_group_name_H-M   'P 1'
#
loop_
_entity.id
_entity.type
_entity.pdbx_description
1 polymer ?
#
loop_
_entity_poly.entity_id
_entity_poly.type
_entity_poly.pdbx_seq_one_letter_code
_entity_poly.pdbx_strand_id
1 'polypeptide(L)'
;KFSMSFAAADVIISPKLYHYSGIALAALTPACLAAPSVVSPPLEVGLAVAAPLHAWVGLNYIISDYVPLAARGAVRLGTLGITGVSIVGLAKLAVNGPGIVNTAKMLWKSKSK
;
A
#
# COMPACT_ATOMS: atom_id res chain seq x y z
N LYS A 1 -19.50 17.10 16.88
CA LYS A 1 -18.65 16.09 17.56
C LYS A 1 -17.88 15.31 16.51
N PHE A 2 -16.58 15.54 16.36
CA PHE A 2 -15.73 14.73 15.48
C PHE A 2 -15.63 13.33 16.08
N SER A 3 -16.27 12.35 15.45
CA SER A 3 -15.98 10.94 15.72
C SER A 3 -14.61 10.66 15.11
N MET A 4 -13.57 10.54 15.95
CA MET A 4 -12.25 10.10 15.51
C MET A 4 -12.32 8.61 15.20
N SER A 5 -12.69 8.27 13.97
CA SER A 5 -12.67 6.91 13.47
C SER A 5 -11.23 6.52 13.15
N PHE A 6 -10.73 5.40 13.69
CA PHE A 6 -9.41 4.82 13.38
C PHE A 6 -9.13 4.68 11.86
N ALA A 7 -10.19 4.64 11.04
CA ALA A 7 -10.10 4.61 9.60
C ALA A 7 -9.70 5.94 8.94
N ALA A 8 -9.79 7.06 9.67
CA ALA A 8 -9.44 8.41 9.23
C ALA A 8 -7.93 8.66 9.38
N ALA A 9 -7.15 8.06 8.49
CA ALA A 9 -5.70 8.18 8.50
C ALA A 9 -5.22 9.63 8.41
N ASP A 10 -5.88 10.47 7.61
CA ASP A 10 -5.54 11.89 7.48
C ASP A 10 -5.69 12.70 8.79
N VAL A 11 -6.55 12.25 9.72
CA VAL A 11 -6.85 12.93 10.99
C VAL A 11 -6.06 12.33 12.15
N ILE A 12 -5.85 11.02 12.14
CA ILE A 12 -5.24 10.28 13.26
C ILE A 12 -3.75 10.04 13.01
N ILE A 13 -3.37 9.90 11.76
CA ILE A 13 -2.03 9.51 11.36
C ILE A 13 -1.31 10.74 10.79
N SER A 14 -0.18 11.05 11.41
CA SER A 14 0.63 12.22 11.08
C SER A 14 1.03 12.26 9.59
N PRO A 15 1.14 13.45 8.97
CA PRO A 15 1.82 13.64 7.68
C PRO A 15 3.21 12.97 7.62
N LYS A 16 3.84 12.75 8.77
CA LYS A 16 5.07 11.98 8.91
C LYS A 16 4.93 10.54 8.39
N LEU A 17 3.83 9.83 8.66
CA LEU A 17 3.68 8.46 8.15
C LEU A 17 3.55 8.47 6.62
N TYR A 18 2.81 9.42 6.06
CA TYR A 18 2.72 9.59 4.61
C TYR A 18 4.10 9.84 3.98
N HIS A 19 4.90 10.72 4.60
CA HIS A 19 6.24 11.02 4.12
C HIS A 19 7.21 9.84 4.26
N TYR A 20 7.26 9.20 5.43
CA TYR A 20 8.16 8.06 5.66
C TYR A 20 7.77 6.82 4.87
N SER A 21 6.48 6.58 4.65
CA SER A 21 6.04 5.50 3.75
C SER A 21 6.41 5.81 2.29
N GLY A 22 6.36 7.08 1.87
CA GLY A 22 6.87 7.51 0.56
C GLY A 22 8.37 7.30 0.40
N ILE A 23 9.18 7.66 1.42
CA ILE A 23 10.63 7.40 1.44
C ILE A 23 10.89 5.89 1.41
N ALA A 24 10.16 5.10 2.21
CA ALA A 24 10.27 3.66 2.21
C ALA A 24 9.99 3.08 0.82
N LEU A 25 8.97 3.56 0.11
CA LEU A 25 8.69 3.13 -1.26
C LEU A 25 9.78 3.51 -2.24
N ALA A 26 10.31 4.73 -2.14
CA ALA A 26 11.41 5.20 -2.97
C ALA A 26 12.68 4.33 -2.80
N ALA A 27 12.94 3.81 -1.59
CA ALA A 27 14.06 2.92 -1.32
C ALA A 27 13.76 1.46 -1.68
N LEU A 28 12.61 0.93 -1.26
CA LEU A 28 12.24 -0.48 -1.44
C LEU A 28 12.05 -0.86 -2.90
N THR A 29 11.50 0.04 -3.73
CA THR A 29 11.23 -0.24 -5.14
C THR A 29 12.51 -0.61 -5.92
N PRO A 30 13.56 0.23 -5.98
CA PRO A 30 14.81 -0.14 -6.63
C PRO A 30 15.56 -1.26 -5.90
N ALA A 31 15.47 -1.33 -4.55
CA ALA A 31 16.11 -2.39 -3.79
C ALA A 31 15.56 -3.78 -4.14
N CYS A 32 14.24 -3.94 -4.23
CA CYS A 32 13.61 -5.19 -4.65
C CYS A 32 13.96 -5.54 -6.10
N LEU A 33 14.16 -4.53 -6.96
CA LEU A 33 14.52 -4.76 -8.37
C LEU A 33 15.95 -5.32 -8.53
N ALA A 34 16.88 -4.84 -7.70
CA ALA A 34 18.30 -5.18 -7.74
C ALA A 34 18.69 -6.36 -6.82
N ALA A 35 17.84 -6.73 -5.85
CA ALA A 35 18.17 -7.75 -4.86
C ALA A 35 18.35 -9.15 -5.48
N PRO A 36 19.34 -9.94 -5.00
CA PRO A 36 19.42 -11.36 -5.33
C PRO A 36 18.28 -12.14 -4.66
N SER A 37 17.95 -13.31 -5.24
CA SER A 37 16.73 -14.08 -4.90
C SER A 37 16.55 -14.37 -3.40
N VAL A 38 17.62 -14.59 -2.65
CA VAL A 38 17.58 -14.92 -1.21
C VAL A 38 17.18 -13.72 -0.33
N VAL A 39 17.50 -12.49 -0.75
CA VAL A 39 17.22 -11.25 0.00
C VAL A 39 15.93 -10.58 -0.44
N SER A 40 15.38 -11.04 -1.58
CA SER A 40 14.15 -10.50 -2.14
C SER A 40 12.90 -10.67 -1.26
N PRO A 41 12.66 -11.79 -0.55
CA PRO A 41 11.37 -11.97 0.14
C PRO A 41 11.14 -10.98 1.31
N PRO A 42 12.11 -10.69 2.20
CA PRO A 42 11.92 -9.68 3.23
C PRO A 42 11.69 -8.26 2.67
N LEU A 43 12.43 -7.89 1.61
CA LEU A 43 12.29 -6.60 0.95
C LEU A 43 10.92 -6.47 0.29
N GLU A 44 10.46 -7.53 -0.38
CA GLU A 44 9.16 -7.56 -1.02
C GLU A 44 7.99 -7.61 -0.03
N VAL A 45 8.14 -8.24 1.14
CA VAL A 45 7.17 -8.09 2.25
C VAL A 45 7.13 -6.64 2.73
N GLY A 46 8.29 -5.99 2.85
CA GLY A 46 8.37 -4.55 3.13
C GLY A 46 7.57 -3.74 2.10
N LEU A 47 7.76 -4.03 0.82
CA LEU A 47 7.03 -3.38 -0.28
C LEU A 47 5.52 -3.68 -0.24
N ALA A 48 5.14 -4.93 0.10
CA ALA A 48 3.76 -5.38 0.25
C ALA A 48 2.99 -4.61 1.33
N VAL A 49 3.69 -4.15 2.38
CA VAL A 49 3.10 -3.34 3.45
C VAL A 49 3.16 -1.86 3.12
N ALA A 50 4.32 -1.37 2.69
CA ALA A 50 4.54 0.05 2.46
C ALA A 50 3.63 0.63 1.36
N ALA A 51 3.40 -0.13 0.28
CA ALA A 51 2.65 0.39 -0.87
C ALA A 51 1.16 0.60 -0.54
N PRO A 52 0.41 -0.40 -0.03
CA PRO A 52 -0.98 -0.20 0.34
C PRO A 52 -1.15 0.79 1.51
N LEU A 53 -0.20 0.83 2.45
CA LEU A 53 -0.27 1.73 3.59
C LEU A 53 -0.07 3.20 3.17
N HIS A 54 0.90 3.49 2.29
CA HIS A 54 1.05 4.82 1.70
C HIS A 54 -0.20 5.25 0.94
N ALA A 55 -0.75 4.33 0.12
CA ALA A 55 -1.97 4.57 -0.64
C ALA A 55 -3.18 4.81 0.26
N TRP A 56 -3.31 4.10 1.38
CA TRP A 56 -4.41 4.28 2.33
C TRP A 56 -4.43 5.68 2.95
N VAL A 57 -3.26 6.19 3.34
CA VAL A 57 -3.13 7.56 3.87
C VAL A 57 -3.43 8.58 2.78
N GLY A 58 -2.89 8.41 1.56
CA GLY A 58 -3.17 9.26 0.41
C GLY A 58 -4.65 9.29 0.03
N LEU A 59 -5.31 8.14 0.00
CA LEU A 59 -6.74 8.02 -0.29
C LEU A 59 -7.60 8.68 0.78
N ASN A 60 -7.16 8.73 2.05
CA ASN A 60 -7.88 9.46 3.08
C ASN A 60 -7.89 10.97 2.84
N TYR A 61 -6.82 11.55 2.27
CA TYR A 61 -6.84 12.95 1.82
C TYR A 61 -7.85 13.16 0.68
N ILE A 62 -7.87 12.27 -0.32
CA ILE A 62 -8.86 12.31 -1.42
C ILE A 62 -10.29 12.19 -0.87
N ILE A 63 -10.52 11.30 0.08
CA ILE A 63 -11.83 11.14 0.73
C ILE A 63 -12.22 12.42 1.47
N SER A 64 -11.26 13.12 2.07
CA SER A 64 -11.47 14.39 2.74
C SER A 64 -11.81 15.55 1.79
N ASP A 65 -11.36 15.49 0.54
CA ASP A 65 -11.63 16.53 -0.44
C ASP A 65 -12.96 16.30 -1.18
N TYR A 66 -13.29 15.03 -1.49
CA TYR A 66 -14.35 14.73 -2.46
C TYR A 66 -15.55 13.97 -1.89
N VAL A 67 -15.44 13.31 -0.72
CA VAL A 67 -16.56 12.52 -0.17
C VAL A 67 -17.41 13.35 0.80
N PRO A 68 -18.75 13.40 0.60
CA PRO A 68 -19.67 14.08 1.50
C PRO A 68 -19.56 13.57 2.94
N LEU A 69 -19.71 14.47 3.91
CA LEU A 69 -19.52 14.16 5.34
C LEU A 69 -20.34 12.95 5.82
N ALA A 70 -21.57 12.81 5.32
CA ALA A 70 -22.47 11.70 5.67
C ALA A 70 -21.94 10.32 5.25
N ALA A 71 -21.20 10.23 4.13
CA ALA A 71 -20.66 8.97 3.61
C ALA A 71 -19.20 8.72 4.03
N ARG A 72 -18.50 9.75 4.51
CA ARG A 72 -17.04 9.72 4.74
C ARG A 72 -16.59 8.60 5.67
N GLY A 73 -17.34 8.33 6.74
CA GLY A 73 -17.02 7.26 7.68
C GLY A 73 -17.04 5.87 7.04
N ALA A 74 -18.09 5.58 6.26
CA ALA A 74 -18.24 4.31 5.56
C ALA A 74 -17.15 4.11 4.49
N VAL A 75 -16.85 5.14 3.70
CA VAL A 75 -15.81 5.06 2.67
C VAL A 75 -14.44 4.83 3.29
N ARG A 76 -14.09 5.54 4.38
CA ARG A 76 -12.81 5.32 5.08
C ARG A 76 -12.66 3.90 5.63
N LEU A 77 -13.71 3.35 6.21
CA LEU A 77 -13.73 1.96 6.69
C LEU A 77 -13.58 0.97 5.53
N GLY A 78 -14.26 1.20 4.42
CA GLY A 78 -14.12 0.42 3.19
C GLY A 78 -12.68 0.43 2.67
N THR A 79 -12.07 1.61 2.57
CA THR A 79 -10.68 1.76 2.12
C THR A 79 -9.71 1.05 3.08
N LEU A 80 -9.90 1.18 4.40
CA LEU A 80 -9.08 0.46 5.39
C LEU A 80 -9.19 -1.06 5.21
N GLY A 81 -10.40 -1.58 4.98
CA GLY A 81 -10.64 -3.00 4.71
C GLY A 81 -9.92 -3.47 3.44
N ILE A 82 -10.04 -2.72 2.34
CA ILE A 82 -9.34 -3.00 1.08
C ILE A 82 -7.83 -3.00 1.29
N THR A 83 -7.29 -2.02 2.01
CA THR A 83 -5.85 -1.95 2.35
C THR A 83 -5.40 -3.19 3.10
N GLY A 84 -6.15 -3.65 4.10
CA GLY A 84 -5.84 -4.88 4.83
C GLY A 84 -5.79 -6.12 3.92
N VAL A 85 -6.79 -6.27 3.05
CA VAL A 85 -6.82 -7.35 2.05
C VAL A 85 -5.64 -7.25 1.09
N SER A 86 -5.30 -6.04 0.61
CA SER A 86 -4.16 -5.82 -0.27
C SER A 86 -2.84 -6.20 0.40
N ILE A 87 -2.62 -5.81 1.66
CA ILE A 87 -1.40 -6.17 2.41
C ILE A 87 -1.27 -7.69 2.51
N VAL A 88 -2.34 -8.39 2.92
CA VAL A 88 -2.30 -9.86 3.05
C VAL A 88 -2.08 -10.53 1.70
N GLY A 89 -2.76 -10.07 0.64
CA GLY A 89 -2.61 -10.61 -0.71
C GLY A 89 -1.20 -10.42 -1.26
N LEU A 90 -0.63 -9.21 -1.13
CA LEU A 90 0.73 -8.91 -1.59
C LEU A 90 1.79 -9.62 -0.75
N ALA A 91 1.62 -9.70 0.58
CA ALA A 91 2.55 -10.44 1.43
C ALA A 91 2.52 -11.94 1.10
N LYS A 92 1.34 -12.51 0.83
CA LYS A 92 1.22 -13.88 0.35
C LYS A 92 1.93 -14.09 -0.99
N LEU A 93 1.82 -13.13 -1.92
CA LEU A 93 2.52 -13.17 -3.21
C LEU A 93 4.05 -13.08 -3.04
N ALA A 94 4.52 -12.26 -2.10
CA ALA A 94 5.95 -12.10 -1.78
C ALA A 94 6.57 -13.36 -1.15
N VAL A 95 5.82 -14.07 -0.29
CA VAL A 95 6.34 -15.24 0.44
C VAL A 95 6.11 -16.56 -0.30
N ASN A 96 4.92 -16.76 -0.87
CA ASN A 96 4.52 -18.05 -1.45
C ASN A 96 4.43 -18.04 -2.98
N GLY A 97 4.58 -16.87 -3.60
CA GLY A 97 4.46 -16.69 -5.03
C GLY A 97 5.78 -16.32 -5.70
N PRO A 98 5.72 -15.87 -6.96
CA PRO A 98 6.89 -15.39 -7.69
C PRO A 98 7.52 -14.12 -7.11
N GLY A 99 6.82 -13.44 -6.21
CA GLY A 99 7.15 -12.09 -5.76
C GLY A 99 6.49 -10.98 -6.57
N ILE A 100 6.34 -9.81 -5.96
CA ILE A 100 5.74 -8.60 -6.54
C ILE A 100 6.54 -8.15 -7.77
N VAL A 101 7.88 -8.06 -7.66
CA VAL A 101 8.72 -7.54 -8.75
C VAL A 101 8.75 -8.51 -9.93
N ASN A 102 8.90 -9.81 -9.67
CA ASN A 102 8.89 -10.79 -10.77
C ASN A 102 7.51 -10.91 -11.40
N THR A 103 6.43 -10.81 -10.62
CA THR A 103 5.06 -10.74 -11.17
C THR A 103 4.92 -9.52 -12.10
N ALA A 104 5.42 -8.35 -11.69
CA ALA A 104 5.43 -7.17 -12.54
C ALA A 104 6.29 -7.36 -13.81
N LYS A 105 7.48 -7.98 -13.69
CA LYS A 105 8.35 -8.31 -14.84
C LYS A 105 7.67 -9.32 -15.79
N MET A 106 6.96 -10.31 -15.27
CA MET A 106 6.21 -11.29 -16.06
C MET A 106 5.06 -10.63 -16.82
N LEU A 107 4.33 -9.73 -16.14
CA LEU A 107 3.28 -8.93 -16.79
C LEU A 107 3.87 -8.04 -17.90
N TRP A 108 5.02 -7.42 -17.65
CA TRP A 108 5.72 -6.59 -18.63
C TRP A 108 6.25 -7.38 -19.83
N LYS A 109 6.69 -8.63 -19.61
CA LYS A 109 7.16 -9.54 -20.66
C LYS A 109 6.03 -10.27 -21.38
N SER A 110 4.78 -10.07 -20.97
CA SER A 110 3.62 -10.70 -21.62
C SER A 110 3.65 -10.35 -23.10
N LYS A 111 3.79 -11.38 -23.94
CA LYS A 111 3.94 -11.24 -25.39
C LYS A 111 2.76 -10.44 -25.95
N SER A 112 3.07 -9.41 -26.74
CA SER A 112 2.18 -9.01 -27.84
C SER A 112 1.79 -10.30 -28.58
N LYS A 113 0.49 -10.52 -28.76
CA LYS A 113 0.03 -11.52 -29.73
C LYS A 113 0.72 -11.26 -31.08
#